data_AF-A0A2G6C1T6-F1
#
_entry.id   AF-A0A2G6C1T6-F1
#
_cell.length_a   1.000
_cell.length_b   1.000
_cell.length_c   1.000
_cell.angle_alpha   90.00
_cell.angle_beta   90.00
_cell.angle_gamma   90.00
#
_symmetry.space_group_name_H-M   'P 1'
#
loop_
_entity.id
_entity.type
_entity.pdbx_description
1 polymer ?
#
loop_
_entity_poly.entity_id
_entity_poly.type
_entity_poly.pdbx_seq_one_letter_code
_entity_poly.pdbx_strand_id
1 'polypeptide(L)'
;MLHTMTEFLHGYNDPESAPEHRAWGDVTDPREHDPTTFRYLVCSLDPELVRYALEMTDREVRDQNECQVRPGNLYWRPEALGECGCLPLSLIDPDHAACDDTGLIVEASEQSVVATTGAWNGRSDAGHLDWLVADTNRTIMGPDELLGASAPDAPNEVLVMTDSDSEQSDTNQVSLKGFFYKIDSDGKPYSRIAAERMKQHAAQLNLPVVPIKEESRYSENREVINDETIAVCHSGRQYPIVGFGDEHLFRAYDKKGRSYFPSPEEIGGAVSFAMQQNVISKVDVEGMVKRYIAINKDRQTPVIEFGDDGSVKSIRYYEGYGADEKVVTIDGETALATRMTASATAELVDREMLREKRSVDCELVAPDETASMVERACDRLDHEGAWAVRRWYGPKREASRALWALEQ
;
A
#
# COMPACT_ATOMS: atom_id res chain seq x y z
N MET A 1 77.06 -30.90 -6.25
CA MET A 1 76.18 -29.94 -6.94
C MET A 1 74.77 -30.16 -6.43
N LEU A 2 74.34 -29.23 -5.56
CA LEU A 2 72.96 -28.90 -5.17
C LEU A 2 72.13 -30.03 -4.52
N HIS A 3 71.85 -30.15 -3.22
CA HIS A 3 72.02 -29.29 -2.03
C HIS A 3 71.57 -27.84 -2.20
N THR A 4 70.31 -27.66 -2.60
CA THR A 4 69.39 -26.57 -2.24
C THR A 4 68.15 -26.72 -3.10
N MET A 5 67.10 -27.36 -2.58
CA MET A 5 65.70 -27.20 -3.04
C MET A 5 64.67 -27.97 -2.17
N THR A 6 65.02 -28.32 -0.94
CA THR A 6 64.12 -29.06 -0.01
C THR A 6 63.39 -28.14 0.98
N GLU A 7 63.49 -26.81 0.83
CA GLU A 7 62.88 -25.83 1.77
C GLU A 7 61.95 -24.82 1.08
N PHE A 8 61.31 -25.18 -0.04
CA PHE A 8 60.35 -24.28 -0.73
C PHE A 8 58.91 -24.83 -0.79
N LEU A 9 58.59 -25.92 -0.08
CA LEU A 9 57.29 -26.59 -0.15
C LEU A 9 56.68 -26.92 1.23
N HIS A 10 56.96 -26.13 2.27
CA HIS A 10 56.35 -26.31 3.61
C HIS A 10 55.97 -24.97 4.30
N GLY A 11 55.60 -23.95 3.52
CA GLY A 11 55.09 -22.69 4.07
C GLY A 11 53.60 -22.54 3.79
N TYR A 12 52.80 -22.49 4.86
CA TYR A 12 51.38 -22.07 4.91
C TYR A 12 50.33 -23.02 4.31
N ASN A 13 50.04 -24.10 5.04
CA ASN A 13 48.65 -24.51 5.24
C ASN A 13 48.20 -23.91 6.58
N ASP A 14 47.80 -22.64 6.56
CA ASP A 14 46.78 -22.20 7.52
C ASP A 14 45.48 -22.86 7.02
N PRO A 15 44.74 -23.63 7.84
CA PRO A 15 43.42 -24.07 7.41
C PRO A 15 42.62 -22.81 7.13
N GLU A 16 42.19 -22.64 5.87
CA GLU A 16 41.27 -21.60 5.42
C GLU A 16 40.23 -21.37 6.52
N SER A 17 40.35 -20.23 7.21
CA SER A 17 39.23 -19.64 7.90
C SER A 17 38.13 -19.59 6.87
N ALA A 18 37.04 -20.34 7.07
CA ALA A 18 35.83 -20.18 6.29
C ALA A 18 35.58 -18.67 6.15
N PRO A 19 35.28 -18.16 4.94
CA PRO A 19 35.10 -16.72 4.75
C PRO A 19 34.15 -16.22 5.83
N GLU A 20 34.60 -15.24 6.63
CA GLU A 20 33.75 -14.65 7.67
C GLU A 20 32.46 -14.18 6.98
N HIS A 21 31.35 -14.77 7.39
CA HIS A 21 30.04 -14.36 6.90
C HIS A 21 29.82 -12.91 7.31
N ARG A 22 29.92 -11.99 6.36
CA ARG A 22 29.60 -10.58 6.55
C ARG A 22 28.23 -10.31 5.97
N ALA A 23 27.30 -9.96 6.86
CA ALA A 23 25.99 -9.47 6.45
C ALA A 23 26.17 -8.10 5.79
N TRP A 24 25.51 -7.90 4.65
CA TRP A 24 25.49 -6.61 3.98
C TRP A 24 24.49 -5.68 4.67
N GLY A 25 24.83 -4.39 4.75
CA GLY A 25 23.88 -3.37 5.19
C GLY A 25 23.93 -3.01 6.68
N ASP A 26 24.80 -3.63 7.49
CA ASP A 26 24.87 -3.42 8.95
C ASP A 26 23.47 -3.47 9.61
N VAL A 27 22.66 -4.44 9.19
CA VAL A 27 21.25 -4.53 9.58
C VAL A 27 21.11 -4.83 11.08
N THR A 28 20.19 -4.13 11.74
CA THR A 28 19.84 -4.32 13.14
C THR A 28 19.04 -5.62 13.31
N ASP A 29 19.27 -6.41 14.37
CA ASP A 29 18.34 -7.48 14.73
C ASP A 29 16.98 -6.82 15.06
N PRO A 30 15.87 -7.21 14.40
CA PRO A 30 14.58 -6.58 14.66
C PRO A 30 14.07 -6.75 16.11
N ARG A 31 14.65 -7.66 16.90
CA ARG A 31 14.40 -7.76 18.36
C ARG A 31 15.00 -6.61 19.15
N GLU A 32 16.00 -5.95 18.60
CA GLU A 32 16.71 -4.80 19.17
C GLU A 32 16.26 -3.48 18.54
N HIS A 33 15.05 -3.46 17.96
CA HIS A 33 14.51 -2.27 17.29
C HIS A 33 14.54 -1.03 18.20
N ASP A 34 15.24 -0.01 17.72
CA ASP A 34 15.16 1.36 18.22
C ASP A 34 14.69 2.27 17.06
N PRO A 35 13.56 2.98 17.20
CA PRO A 35 13.03 3.85 16.15
C PRO A 35 13.97 5.00 15.76
N THR A 36 15.02 5.27 16.54
CA THR A 36 15.99 6.34 16.31
C THR A 36 17.30 5.88 15.67
N THR A 37 17.57 4.58 15.61
CA THR A 37 18.86 4.07 15.11
C THR A 37 18.78 2.78 14.29
N PHE A 38 17.58 2.26 14.01
CA PHE A 38 17.47 1.00 13.26
C PHE A 38 18.06 1.10 11.85
N ARG A 39 18.49 -0.04 11.31
CA ARG A 39 18.80 -0.19 9.90
C ARG A 39 18.32 -1.56 9.44
N TYR A 40 17.49 -1.62 8.40
CA TYR A 40 16.94 -2.88 7.91
C TYR A 40 17.08 -2.99 6.40
N LEU A 41 17.37 -4.19 5.94
CA LEU A 41 17.18 -4.57 4.54
C LEU A 41 15.79 -5.21 4.42
N VAL A 42 14.91 -4.64 3.60
CA VAL A 42 13.50 -5.01 3.56
C VAL A 42 13.03 -5.44 2.19
N CYS A 43 12.21 -6.48 2.13
CA CYS A 43 11.45 -6.86 0.95
C CYS A 43 10.02 -6.35 1.10
N SER A 44 9.63 -5.36 0.30
CA SER A 44 8.29 -4.79 0.30
C SER A 44 7.25 -5.76 -0.28
N LEU A 45 6.11 -5.90 0.39
CA LEU A 45 4.99 -6.73 -0.03
C LEU A 45 3.76 -5.84 -0.30
N ASP A 46 3.82 -5.13 -1.42
CA ASP A 46 2.74 -4.27 -1.90
C ASP A 46 1.54 -5.08 -2.43
N PRO A 47 0.28 -4.69 -2.15
CA PRO A 47 -0.91 -5.36 -2.66
C PRO A 47 -0.94 -5.57 -4.19
N GLU A 48 -0.41 -4.65 -5.02
CA GLU A 48 -0.37 -4.86 -6.47
C GLU A 48 0.64 -5.95 -6.85
N LEU A 49 1.80 -5.98 -6.18
CA LEU A 49 2.78 -7.06 -6.35
C LEU A 49 2.18 -8.43 -5.97
N VAL A 50 1.43 -8.48 -4.87
CA VAL A 50 0.74 -9.70 -4.42
C VAL A 50 -0.34 -10.11 -5.42
N ARG A 51 -1.16 -9.16 -5.89
CA ARG A 51 -2.18 -9.41 -6.92
C ARG A 51 -1.55 -9.96 -8.20
N TYR A 52 -0.46 -9.35 -8.67
CA TYR A 52 0.27 -9.80 -9.85
C TYR A 52 0.82 -11.23 -9.68
N ALA A 53 1.42 -11.55 -8.53
CA ALA A 53 1.90 -12.90 -8.25
C ALA A 53 0.77 -13.94 -8.27
N LEU A 54 -0.41 -13.60 -7.74
CA LEU A 54 -1.59 -14.46 -7.79
C LEU A 54 -2.12 -14.66 -9.21
N GLU A 55 -2.21 -13.61 -10.01
CA GLU A 55 -2.65 -13.70 -11.41
C GLU A 55 -1.71 -14.54 -12.27
N MET A 56 -0.40 -14.44 -12.03
CA MET A 56 0.60 -15.24 -12.72
C MET A 56 0.56 -16.69 -12.26
N THR A 57 0.39 -16.95 -10.95
CA THR A 57 0.21 -18.31 -10.44
C THR A 57 -1.01 -19.00 -11.08
N ASP A 58 -2.14 -18.29 -11.22
CA ASP A 58 -3.34 -18.84 -11.88
C ASP A 58 -3.13 -19.12 -13.38
N ARG A 59 -2.23 -18.37 -14.05
CA ARG A 59 -1.85 -18.61 -15.46
C ARG A 59 -0.85 -19.75 -15.60
N GLU A 60 0.16 -19.82 -14.75
CA GLU A 60 1.20 -20.85 -14.75
C GLU A 60 0.65 -22.22 -14.31
N VAL A 61 -0.37 -22.27 -13.45
CA VAL A 61 -1.10 -23.54 -13.20
C VAL A 61 -1.76 -24.10 -14.48
N ARG A 62 -2.02 -23.26 -15.51
CA ARG A 62 -2.55 -23.71 -16.80
C ARG A 62 -1.46 -24.16 -17.78
N ASP A 63 -0.24 -23.64 -17.66
CA ASP A 63 0.92 -24.00 -18.49
C ASP A 63 1.95 -24.72 -17.60
N GLN A 64 2.04 -26.06 -17.71
CA GLN A 64 2.78 -26.98 -16.81
C GLN A 64 4.32 -26.78 -16.68
N ASN A 65 4.87 -25.58 -16.88
CA ASN A 65 6.29 -25.29 -16.74
C ASN A 65 6.56 -24.43 -15.49
N GLU A 66 7.41 -24.98 -14.62
CA GLU A 66 8.20 -24.32 -13.55
C GLU A 66 7.51 -23.18 -12.79
N CYS A 67 6.92 -23.52 -11.64
CA CYS A 67 6.41 -22.53 -10.69
C CYS A 67 7.61 -21.87 -9.98
N GLN A 68 8.13 -20.78 -10.53
CA GLN A 68 9.14 -19.96 -9.85
C GLN A 68 8.43 -19.12 -8.77
N VAL A 69 8.87 -19.23 -7.52
CA VAL A 69 8.35 -18.38 -6.43
C VAL A 69 8.74 -16.94 -6.73
N ARG A 70 7.77 -16.03 -6.76
CA ARG A 70 8.01 -14.61 -6.97
C ARG A 70 7.97 -13.86 -5.64
N PRO A 71 8.61 -12.67 -5.52
CA PRO A 71 8.55 -11.88 -4.29
C PRO A 71 7.13 -11.66 -3.74
N GLY A 72 6.13 -11.46 -4.61
CA GLY A 72 4.73 -11.33 -4.19
C GLY A 72 4.12 -12.59 -3.55
N ASN A 73 4.63 -13.80 -3.86
CA ASN A 73 4.18 -15.04 -3.20
C ASN A 73 4.59 -15.09 -1.72
N LEU A 74 5.62 -14.33 -1.32
CA LEU A 74 6.11 -14.28 0.05
C LEU A 74 5.14 -13.62 1.03
N TYR A 75 4.10 -12.92 0.52
CA TYR A 75 2.97 -12.49 1.35
C TYR A 75 2.23 -13.66 2.00
N TRP A 76 2.21 -14.83 1.35
CA TRP A 76 1.54 -16.03 1.87
C TRP A 76 2.50 -17.09 2.39
N ARG A 77 3.69 -17.18 1.79
CA ARG A 77 4.72 -18.16 2.12
C ARG A 77 6.05 -17.45 2.40
N PRO A 78 6.15 -16.64 3.46
CA PRO A 78 7.39 -15.91 3.77
C PRO A 78 8.59 -16.86 4.03
N GLU A 79 8.34 -18.10 4.44
CA GLU A 79 9.36 -19.14 4.57
C GLU A 79 10.01 -19.57 3.25
N ALA A 80 9.36 -19.29 2.10
CA ALA A 80 9.86 -19.60 0.77
C ALA A 80 10.80 -18.52 0.21
N LEU A 81 11.32 -17.63 1.07
CA LEU A 81 12.24 -16.53 0.69
C LEU A 81 13.41 -17.01 -0.17
N GLY A 82 13.99 -18.16 0.17
CA GLY A 82 15.12 -18.74 -0.57
C GLY A 82 14.74 -19.30 -1.95
N GLU A 83 13.46 -19.58 -2.20
CA GLU A 83 12.96 -20.15 -3.46
C GLU A 83 12.79 -19.09 -4.57
N CYS A 84 12.97 -17.81 -4.27
CA CYS A 84 12.64 -16.71 -5.19
C CYS A 84 13.58 -16.57 -6.41
N GLY A 85 14.78 -17.18 -6.36
CA GLY A 85 15.90 -16.92 -7.26
C GLY A 85 16.50 -15.51 -7.11
N CYS A 86 15.68 -14.48 -6.95
CA CYS A 86 16.10 -13.09 -6.80
C CYS A 86 15.08 -12.26 -6.01
N LEU A 87 15.58 -11.32 -5.20
CA LEU A 87 14.80 -10.44 -4.34
C LEU A 87 15.16 -8.98 -4.58
N PRO A 88 14.20 -8.13 -4.96
CA PRO A 88 14.34 -6.68 -4.86
C PRO A 88 14.10 -6.26 -3.41
N LEU A 89 15.11 -5.63 -2.81
CA LEU A 89 15.10 -5.15 -1.44
C LEU A 89 15.36 -3.64 -1.39
N SER A 90 15.07 -3.02 -0.25
CA SER A 90 15.46 -1.64 0.07
C SER A 90 16.20 -1.60 1.39
N LEU A 91 17.27 -0.82 1.48
CA LEU A 91 17.93 -0.50 2.75
C LEU A 91 17.23 0.71 3.37
N ILE A 92 16.71 0.57 4.58
CA ILE A 92 15.96 1.62 5.27
C ILE A 92 16.55 1.91 6.65
N ASP A 93 16.43 3.16 7.07
CA ASP A 93 16.76 3.67 8.41
C ASP A 93 15.75 4.79 8.81
N PRO A 94 15.87 5.44 9.99
CA PRO A 94 14.95 6.49 10.40
C PRO A 94 14.85 7.68 9.43
N ASP A 95 15.92 7.97 8.68
CA ASP A 95 16.00 9.09 7.75
C ASP A 95 15.62 8.69 6.31
N HIS A 96 15.65 7.38 5.98
CA HIS A 96 15.33 6.80 4.68
C HIS A 96 14.31 5.67 4.83
N ALA A 97 13.13 6.00 5.37
CA ALA A 97 12.09 5.02 5.65
C ALA A 97 11.14 4.76 4.46
N ALA A 98 11.43 5.27 3.26
CA ALA A 98 10.56 5.11 2.09
C ALA A 98 10.55 3.66 1.58
N CYS A 99 9.44 2.96 1.79
CA CYS A 99 9.10 1.66 1.21
C CYS A 99 7.58 1.41 1.35
N ASP A 100 7.09 0.25 0.92
CA ASP A 100 5.65 -0.06 1.01
C ASP A 100 5.19 -0.32 2.46
N ASP A 101 3.88 -0.50 2.64
CA ASP A 101 3.23 -0.51 3.94
C ASP A 101 3.61 -1.71 4.80
N THR A 102 4.02 -2.82 4.20
CA THR A 102 4.38 -4.06 4.90
C THR A 102 5.43 -4.83 4.16
N GLY A 103 6.12 -5.72 4.87
CA GLY A 103 7.03 -6.63 4.23
C GLY A 103 7.89 -7.43 5.20
N LEU A 104 8.97 -7.96 4.64
CA LEU A 104 9.93 -8.81 5.32
C LEU A 104 11.17 -8.02 5.70
N ILE A 105 11.75 -8.33 6.85
CA ILE A 105 13.10 -7.90 7.21
C ILE A 105 14.04 -9.07 6.94
N VAL A 106 15.04 -8.81 6.11
CA VAL A 106 15.94 -9.82 5.52
C VAL A 106 17.38 -9.51 5.94
N GLU A 107 18.17 -10.55 6.12
CA GLU A 107 19.62 -10.47 6.14
C GLU A 107 20.15 -11.17 4.91
N ALA A 108 21.10 -10.54 4.22
CA ALA A 108 21.79 -11.10 3.07
C ALA A 108 23.30 -10.98 3.27
N SER A 109 24.06 -11.97 2.81
CA SER A 109 25.52 -11.86 2.77
C SER A 109 25.97 -10.83 1.73
N GLU A 110 27.16 -10.24 1.91
CA GLU A 110 27.77 -9.35 0.90
C GLU A 110 27.87 -10.02 -0.47
N GLN A 111 28.05 -11.34 -0.51
CA GLN A 111 28.18 -12.11 -1.75
C GLN A 111 26.85 -12.29 -2.50
N SER A 112 25.71 -12.20 -1.80
CA SER A 112 24.39 -12.31 -2.42
C SER A 112 23.93 -11.00 -3.08
N VAL A 113 24.54 -9.86 -2.73
CA VAL A 113 24.20 -8.57 -3.33
C VAL A 113 24.84 -8.45 -4.71
N VAL A 114 24.00 -8.31 -5.74
CA VAL A 114 24.46 -8.25 -7.15
C VAL A 114 24.34 -6.85 -7.76
N ALA A 115 23.50 -5.99 -7.18
CA ALA A 115 23.36 -4.61 -7.62
C ALA A 115 22.78 -3.71 -6.53
N THR A 116 23.10 -2.42 -6.58
CA THR A 116 22.56 -1.38 -5.71
C THR A 116 22.31 -0.10 -6.49
N THR A 117 21.26 0.65 -6.17
CA THR A 117 20.99 1.95 -6.79
C THR A 117 20.14 2.84 -5.87
N GLY A 118 20.51 4.11 -5.78
CA GLY A 118 19.82 5.10 -4.94
C GLY A 118 18.42 5.48 -5.42
N ALA A 119 17.97 4.97 -6.56
CA ALA A 119 16.63 5.18 -7.08
C ALA A 119 15.98 3.86 -7.47
N TRP A 120 14.78 3.61 -6.95
CA TRP A 120 13.96 2.48 -7.33
C TRP A 120 13.61 2.54 -8.83
N ASN A 121 13.98 1.50 -9.57
CA ASN A 121 13.75 1.44 -11.02
C ASN A 121 12.42 0.77 -11.41
N GLY A 122 11.53 0.53 -10.45
CA GLY A 122 10.10 0.51 -10.72
C GLY A 122 9.54 -0.76 -11.37
N ARG A 123 10.27 -1.88 -11.43
CA ARG A 123 9.75 -3.07 -12.09
C ARG A 123 10.03 -4.33 -11.29
N SER A 124 8.96 -5.01 -10.92
CA SER A 124 8.96 -6.34 -10.33
C SER A 124 8.59 -7.41 -11.38
N ASP A 125 8.69 -7.08 -12.67
CA ASP A 125 8.51 -8.03 -13.76
C ASP A 125 9.82 -8.79 -14.07
N ALA A 126 9.69 -9.97 -14.66
CA ALA A 126 10.85 -10.80 -15.00
C ALA A 126 11.86 -10.09 -15.92
N GLY A 127 11.38 -9.17 -16.76
CA GLY A 127 12.23 -8.39 -17.66
C GLY A 127 13.13 -7.37 -16.96
N HIS A 128 12.76 -6.89 -15.77
CA HIS A 128 13.60 -6.00 -14.96
C HIS A 128 14.72 -6.74 -14.26
N LEU A 129 14.46 -7.93 -13.73
CA LEU A 129 15.48 -8.79 -13.15
C LEU A 129 16.52 -9.16 -14.21
N ASP A 130 16.08 -9.53 -15.41
CA ASP A 130 16.96 -9.79 -16.55
C ASP A 130 17.78 -8.55 -16.96
N TRP A 131 17.17 -7.36 -16.95
CA TRP A 131 17.85 -6.10 -17.26
C TRP A 131 18.88 -5.72 -16.20
N LEU A 132 18.56 -5.87 -14.91
CA LEU A 132 19.45 -5.51 -13.81
C LEU A 132 20.65 -6.47 -13.73
N VAL A 133 20.43 -7.76 -13.98
CA VAL A 133 21.48 -8.77 -14.09
C VAL A 133 22.34 -8.54 -15.35
N ALA A 134 21.77 -8.07 -16.46
CA ALA A 134 22.53 -7.74 -17.66
C ALA A 134 23.41 -6.48 -17.50
N ASP A 135 23.03 -5.53 -16.64
CA ASP A 135 23.79 -4.30 -16.34
C ASP A 135 24.91 -4.51 -15.29
N THR A 136 25.69 -5.60 -15.45
CA THR A 136 26.81 -6.03 -14.59
C THR A 136 27.97 -5.03 -14.40
N ASN A 137 27.89 -3.83 -14.99
CA ASN A 137 28.92 -2.79 -14.87
C ASN A 137 28.64 -1.76 -13.76
N ARG A 138 27.60 -1.97 -12.93
CA ARG A 138 27.35 -1.09 -11.78
C ARG A 138 28.25 -1.46 -10.62
N THR A 139 28.95 -0.44 -10.09
CA THR A 139 29.61 -0.53 -8.80
C THR A 139 28.56 -0.81 -7.71
N ILE A 140 28.76 -1.88 -6.94
CA ILE A 140 27.97 -2.14 -5.73
C ILE A 140 28.37 -1.10 -4.69
N MET A 141 27.43 -0.22 -4.34
CA MET A 141 27.60 0.80 -3.32
C MET A 141 27.63 0.14 -1.95
N GLY A 142 28.44 0.69 -1.05
CA GLY A 142 28.32 0.37 0.37
C GLY A 142 26.99 0.86 0.95
N PRO A 143 26.59 0.40 2.15
CA PRO A 143 25.33 0.78 2.77
C PRO A 143 25.16 2.30 2.95
N ASP A 144 26.18 2.98 3.49
CA ASP A 144 26.14 4.43 3.70
C ASP A 144 26.21 5.22 2.39
N GLU A 145 26.91 4.69 1.38
CA GLU A 145 26.98 5.29 0.04
C GLU A 145 25.62 5.22 -0.66
N LEU A 146 24.93 4.08 -0.54
CA LEU A 146 23.58 3.90 -1.09
C LEU A 146 22.60 4.87 -0.45
N LEU A 147 22.60 4.98 0.88
CA LEU A 147 21.73 5.90 1.60
C LEU A 147 22.02 7.35 1.19
N GLY A 148 23.30 7.74 1.14
CA GLY A 148 23.72 9.07 0.69
C GLY A 148 23.38 9.40 -0.78
N ALA A 149 23.18 8.38 -1.62
CA ALA A 149 22.75 8.53 -3.01
C ALA A 149 21.21 8.46 -3.19
N SER A 150 20.46 8.14 -2.13
CA SER A 150 19.01 7.98 -2.17
C SER A 150 18.27 9.21 -1.66
N ALA A 151 17.02 9.39 -2.12
CA ALA A 151 16.15 10.42 -1.56
C ALA A 151 15.42 9.86 -0.33
N PRO A 152 15.29 10.62 0.78
CA PRO A 152 14.56 10.19 1.98
C PRO A 152 13.14 9.68 1.73
N ASP A 153 12.47 10.23 0.71
CA ASP A 153 11.07 9.96 0.36
C ASP A 153 10.90 9.01 -0.85
N ALA A 154 11.99 8.40 -1.34
CA ALA A 154 11.95 7.43 -2.42
C ALA A 154 12.70 6.14 -2.02
N PRO A 155 12.17 4.95 -2.36
CA PRO A 155 12.89 3.71 -2.11
C PRO A 155 14.19 3.67 -2.92
N ASN A 156 15.24 3.17 -2.28
CA ASN A 156 16.44 2.66 -2.97
C ASN A 156 16.23 1.18 -3.34
N GLU A 157 17.15 0.63 -4.10
CA GLU A 157 17.06 -0.76 -4.58
C GLU A 157 18.39 -1.49 -4.33
N VAL A 158 18.27 -2.66 -3.70
CA VAL A 158 19.33 -3.63 -3.45
C VAL A 158 18.85 -4.95 -4.02
N LEU A 159 19.52 -5.44 -5.07
CA LEU A 159 19.17 -6.71 -5.68
C LEU A 159 19.98 -7.83 -5.04
N VAL A 160 19.27 -8.84 -4.53
CA VAL A 160 19.86 -9.99 -3.85
C VAL A 160 19.50 -11.27 -4.56
N MET A 161 20.50 -12.08 -4.90
CA MET A 161 20.29 -13.43 -5.42
C MET A 161 20.01 -14.39 -4.25
N THR A 162 18.97 -15.21 -4.39
CA THR A 162 18.66 -16.29 -3.44
C THR A 162 19.02 -17.60 -4.12
N ASP A 163 19.79 -18.47 -3.46
CA ASP A 163 20.20 -19.75 -4.05
C ASP A 163 18.97 -20.59 -4.43
N SER A 164 18.70 -20.70 -5.74
CA SER A 164 17.62 -21.53 -6.26
C SER A 164 18.07 -22.95 -6.61
N ASP A 165 19.36 -23.26 -6.60
CA ASP A 165 19.90 -24.61 -6.76
C ASP A 165 21.41 -24.62 -6.47
N SER A 166 21.85 -25.47 -5.54
CA SER A 166 22.97 -26.42 -5.74
C SER A 166 23.58 -26.89 -4.42
N GLU A 167 24.03 -28.13 -4.41
CA GLU A 167 24.84 -28.78 -3.38
C GLU A 167 26.23 -28.11 -3.15
N GLN A 168 26.43 -26.84 -3.54
CA GLN A 168 27.70 -26.12 -3.55
C GLN A 168 27.52 -24.60 -3.36
N SER A 169 27.07 -24.12 -2.20
CA SER A 169 27.29 -22.72 -1.78
C SER A 169 26.82 -22.51 -0.33
N ASP A 170 27.75 -22.55 0.63
CA ASP A 170 27.53 -21.95 1.95
C ASP A 170 27.60 -20.40 1.90
N THR A 171 27.65 -19.81 0.68
CA THR A 171 28.06 -18.42 0.43
C THR A 171 26.92 -17.45 0.17
N ASN A 172 25.79 -17.91 -0.40
CA ASN A 172 24.61 -17.07 -0.64
C ASN A 172 23.57 -17.27 0.47
N GLN A 173 23.86 -16.73 1.65
CA GLN A 173 22.94 -16.81 2.78
C GLN A 173 21.99 -15.62 2.76
N VAL A 174 20.74 -15.90 2.42
CA VAL A 174 19.61 -14.99 2.62
C VAL A 174 18.71 -15.59 3.68
N SER A 175 18.40 -14.82 4.74
CA SER A 175 17.55 -15.29 5.83
C SER A 175 16.50 -14.28 6.22
N LEU A 176 15.30 -14.80 6.50
CA LEU A 176 14.20 -14.02 7.07
C LEU A 176 14.49 -13.75 8.55
N LYS A 177 14.60 -12.47 8.93
CA LYS A 177 14.87 -12.06 10.32
C LYS A 177 13.63 -11.56 11.04
N GLY A 178 12.62 -11.09 10.30
CA GLY A 178 11.42 -10.54 10.89
C GLY A 178 10.46 -9.98 9.86
N PHE A 179 9.47 -9.27 10.36
CA PHE A 179 8.44 -8.61 9.57
C PHE A 179 8.34 -7.15 9.95
N PHE A 180 7.84 -6.30 9.05
CA PHE A 180 7.52 -4.93 9.39
C PHE A 180 6.14 -4.53 8.87
N TYR A 181 5.57 -3.50 9.49
CA TYR A 181 4.45 -2.75 8.95
C TYR A 181 4.59 -1.27 9.28
N LYS A 182 4.13 -0.40 8.37
CA LYS A 182 4.18 1.04 8.52
C LYS A 182 3.05 1.52 9.40
N ILE A 183 3.37 2.48 10.28
CA ILE A 183 2.40 3.17 11.12
C ILE A 183 2.40 4.68 10.84
N ASP A 184 1.23 5.30 11.01
CA ASP A 184 1.08 6.74 10.97
C ASP A 184 1.56 7.42 12.27
N SER A 185 1.40 8.75 12.34
CA SER A 185 1.77 9.54 13.52
C SER A 185 0.98 9.18 14.78
N ASP A 186 -0.20 8.59 14.65
CA ASP A 186 -1.05 8.13 15.74
C ASP A 186 -0.74 6.68 16.16
N GLY A 187 0.27 6.07 15.51
CA GLY A 187 0.67 4.68 15.74
C GLY A 187 -0.27 3.66 15.11
N LYS A 188 -1.16 4.07 14.21
CA LYS A 188 -2.10 3.17 13.53
C LYS A 188 -1.44 2.62 12.26
N PRO A 189 -1.63 1.32 11.95
CA PRO A 189 -1.14 0.75 10.69
C PRO A 189 -1.75 1.45 9.47
N TYR A 190 -0.95 1.63 8.41
CA TYR A 190 -1.49 2.11 7.14
C TYR A 190 -2.47 1.09 6.54
N SER A 191 -2.10 -0.19 6.48
CA SER A 191 -3.06 -1.28 6.20
C SER A 191 -3.20 -2.18 7.42
N ARG A 192 -4.38 -2.18 8.04
CA ARG A 192 -4.69 -3.06 9.18
C ARG A 192 -4.60 -4.53 8.77
N ILE A 193 -5.10 -4.86 7.58
CA ILE A 193 -5.17 -6.22 7.05
C ILE A 193 -3.78 -6.80 6.87
N ALA A 194 -2.91 -6.07 6.15
CA ALA A 194 -1.55 -6.49 5.92
C ALA A 194 -0.76 -6.55 7.25
N ALA A 195 -0.94 -5.59 8.15
CA ALA A 195 -0.28 -5.62 9.46
C ALA A 195 -0.71 -6.83 10.33
N GLU A 196 -2.00 -7.19 10.33
CA GLU A 196 -2.49 -8.41 10.99
C GLU A 196 -1.88 -9.67 10.37
N ARG A 197 -1.76 -9.73 9.04
CA ARG A 197 -1.11 -10.83 8.33
C ARG A 197 0.37 -10.97 8.71
N MET A 198 1.12 -9.86 8.74
CA MET A 198 2.53 -9.86 9.17
C MET A 198 2.68 -10.37 10.60
N LYS A 199 1.80 -9.95 11.52
CA LYS A 199 1.78 -10.44 12.91
C LYS A 199 1.49 -11.94 12.99
N GLN A 200 0.60 -12.47 12.15
CA GLN A 200 0.31 -13.90 12.10
C GLN A 200 1.52 -14.70 11.62
N HIS A 201 2.19 -14.27 10.55
CA HIS A 201 3.40 -14.93 10.07
C HIS A 201 4.54 -14.87 11.09
N ALA A 202 4.76 -13.71 11.71
CA ALA A 202 5.72 -13.53 12.79
C ALA A 202 5.49 -14.54 13.93
N ALA A 203 4.23 -14.69 14.37
CA ALA A 203 3.87 -15.66 15.41
C ALA A 203 4.09 -17.12 14.96
N GLN A 204 3.74 -17.45 13.72
CA GLN A 204 3.90 -18.81 13.18
C GLN A 204 5.37 -19.22 13.04
N LEU A 205 6.23 -18.29 12.64
CA LEU A 205 7.66 -18.53 12.43
C LEU A 205 8.52 -18.20 13.66
N ASN A 206 7.92 -17.73 14.76
CA ASN A 206 8.63 -17.28 15.96
C ASN A 206 9.68 -16.18 15.66
N LEU A 207 9.29 -15.21 14.84
CA LEU A 207 10.12 -14.09 14.42
C LEU A 207 9.54 -12.75 14.93
N PRO A 208 10.39 -11.72 15.12
CA PRO A 208 9.93 -10.38 15.50
C PRO A 208 9.09 -9.71 14.40
N VAL A 209 8.20 -8.82 14.81
CA VAL A 209 7.46 -7.89 13.94
C VAL A 209 7.62 -6.47 14.46
N VAL A 210 8.02 -5.56 13.58
CA VAL A 210 8.38 -4.18 13.93
C VAL A 210 7.41 -3.18 13.29
N PRO A 211 6.74 -2.32 14.07
CA PRO A 211 6.05 -1.16 13.52
C PRO A 211 7.06 -0.06 13.17
N ILE A 212 7.13 0.35 11.90
CA ILE A 212 8.04 1.41 11.46
C ILE A 212 7.24 2.69 11.23
N LYS A 213 7.57 3.73 11.98
CA LYS A 213 7.00 5.06 11.76
C LYS A 213 7.59 5.63 10.48
N GLU A 214 6.72 6.15 9.63
CA GLU A 214 7.13 6.84 8.40
C GLU A 214 6.44 8.19 8.38
N GLU A 215 7.24 9.26 8.36
CA GLU A 215 6.71 10.61 8.34
C GLU A 215 5.89 10.83 7.07
N SER A 216 4.75 11.51 7.23
CA SER A 216 3.94 11.90 6.09
C SER A 216 4.65 13.02 5.35
N ARG A 217 4.79 12.93 4.01
CA ARG A 217 5.22 14.07 3.17
C ARG A 217 4.30 15.31 3.26
N TYR A 218 3.17 15.18 3.97
CA TYR A 218 2.23 16.25 4.29
C TYR A 218 2.30 16.71 5.75
N SER A 219 3.28 16.23 6.54
CA SER A 219 3.48 16.61 7.95
C SER A 219 3.80 18.09 8.10
N GLU A 220 4.59 18.63 7.16
CA GLU A 220 4.90 20.04 7.07
C GLU A 220 3.74 20.82 6.42
N ASN A 221 3.34 21.92 7.07
CA ASN A 221 2.37 22.83 6.48
C ASN A 221 3.04 23.65 5.36
N ARG A 222 2.60 23.48 4.12
CA ARG A 222 3.19 24.14 2.95
C ARG A 222 2.22 24.20 1.77
N GLU A 223 2.45 25.13 0.86
CA GLU A 223 1.79 25.16 -0.44
C GLU A 223 2.40 24.16 -1.43
N VAL A 224 1.55 23.59 -2.28
CA VAL A 224 1.93 22.75 -3.40
C VAL A 224 1.27 23.36 -4.64
N ILE A 225 2.05 24.12 -5.40
CA ILE A 225 1.59 24.90 -6.54
C ILE A 225 2.24 24.35 -7.81
N ASN A 226 1.40 23.93 -8.76
CA ASN A 226 1.80 23.61 -10.13
C ASN A 226 1.04 24.54 -11.09
N ASP A 227 1.42 24.57 -12.36
CA ASP A 227 0.92 25.52 -13.37
C ASP A 227 -0.61 25.65 -13.44
N GLU A 228 -1.35 24.56 -13.15
CA GLU A 228 -2.81 24.52 -13.23
C GLU A 228 -3.50 24.25 -11.88
N THR A 229 -2.75 23.90 -10.83
CA THR A 229 -3.34 23.35 -9.60
C THR A 229 -2.73 23.95 -8.33
N ILE A 230 -3.58 24.17 -7.34
CA ILE A 230 -3.19 24.61 -6.00
C ILE A 230 -3.69 23.58 -5.00
N ALA A 231 -2.76 23.02 -4.23
CA ALA A 231 -3.04 22.25 -3.03
C ALA A 231 -2.26 22.82 -1.85
N VAL A 232 -2.71 22.51 -0.64
CA VAL A 232 -1.96 22.81 0.59
C VAL A 232 -1.79 21.55 1.42
N CYS A 233 -0.58 21.34 1.93
CA CYS A 233 -0.37 20.44 3.04
C CYS A 233 -0.72 21.19 4.32
N HIS A 234 -1.64 20.65 5.12
CA HIS A 234 -2.00 21.19 6.42
C HIS A 234 -2.34 20.03 7.36
N SER A 235 -1.79 20.03 8.58
CA SER A 235 -2.14 19.05 9.62
C SER A 235 -1.98 17.59 9.16
N GLY A 236 -0.90 17.28 8.43
CA GLY A 236 -0.61 15.92 7.98
C GLY A 236 -1.38 15.45 6.75
N ARG A 237 -2.17 16.32 6.10
CA ARG A 237 -3.02 16.01 4.94
C ARG A 237 -2.80 16.99 3.80
N GLN A 238 -3.07 16.56 2.58
CA GLN A 238 -3.08 17.43 1.40
C GLN A 238 -4.52 17.77 1.01
N TYR A 239 -4.78 19.05 0.75
CA TYR A 239 -6.08 19.57 0.36
C TYR A 239 -5.97 20.27 -1.00
N PRO A 240 -6.51 19.67 -2.09
CA PRO A 240 -6.69 20.35 -3.35
C PRO A 240 -7.73 21.48 -3.23
N ILE A 241 -7.33 22.69 -3.61
CA ILE A 241 -8.10 23.93 -3.43
C ILE A 241 -8.51 24.51 -4.80
N VAL A 242 -7.63 24.50 -5.79
CA VAL A 242 -7.89 25.06 -7.14
C VAL A 242 -7.38 24.14 -8.24
N GLY A 243 -8.07 24.11 -9.38
CA GLY A 243 -7.54 23.52 -10.61
C GLY A 243 -7.83 22.04 -10.82
N PHE A 244 -8.41 21.38 -9.83
CA PHE A 244 -8.78 19.97 -9.93
C PHE A 244 -10.22 19.82 -10.41
N GLY A 245 -10.54 18.67 -11.01
CA GLY A 245 -11.93 18.29 -11.30
C GLY A 245 -12.78 18.26 -10.02
N ASP A 246 -14.09 18.45 -10.15
CA ASP A 246 -15.03 18.51 -9.01
C ASP A 246 -14.97 17.25 -8.13
N GLU A 247 -14.57 16.10 -8.70
CA GLU A 247 -14.39 14.82 -8.00
C GLU A 247 -13.17 14.78 -7.04
N HIS A 248 -12.20 15.66 -7.27
CA HIS A 248 -10.94 15.74 -6.51
C HIS A 248 -10.87 16.99 -5.61
N LEU A 249 -11.60 18.05 -5.96
CA LEU A 249 -11.72 19.24 -5.14
C LEU A 249 -12.38 18.93 -3.80
N PHE A 250 -11.89 19.56 -2.74
CA PHE A 250 -12.40 19.39 -1.37
C PHE A 250 -12.39 17.93 -0.89
N ARG A 251 -11.44 17.13 -1.35
CA ARG A 251 -11.02 15.89 -0.71
C ARG A 251 -9.77 16.15 0.12
N ALA A 252 -9.63 15.51 1.26
CA ALA A 252 -8.38 15.48 2.00
C ALA A 252 -7.65 14.17 1.71
N TYR A 253 -6.37 14.22 1.38
CA TYR A 253 -5.57 13.03 1.06
C TYR A 253 -4.52 12.79 2.14
N ASP A 254 -4.31 11.54 2.55
CA ASP A 254 -3.03 11.15 3.17
C ASP A 254 -1.96 10.87 2.12
N LYS A 255 -0.73 10.65 2.62
CA LYS A 255 0.43 10.31 1.81
C LYS A 255 0.23 9.10 0.90
N LYS A 256 -0.70 8.19 1.22
CA LYS A 256 -1.02 6.99 0.44
C LYS A 256 -2.14 7.23 -0.59
N GLY A 257 -2.60 8.48 -0.73
CA GLY A 257 -3.64 8.85 -1.68
C GLY A 257 -5.04 8.44 -1.21
N ARG A 258 -5.20 7.92 0.01
CA ARG A 258 -6.53 7.65 0.56
C ARG A 258 -7.19 8.98 0.87
N SER A 259 -8.46 9.07 0.49
CA SER A 259 -9.20 10.33 0.57
C SER A 259 -10.49 10.22 1.35
N TYR A 260 -10.89 11.34 1.94
CA TYR A 260 -12.18 11.54 2.57
C TYR A 260 -12.68 12.96 2.30
N PHE A 261 -13.97 13.20 2.49
CA PHE A 261 -14.53 14.53 2.47
C PHE A 261 -14.31 15.22 3.83
N PRO A 262 -13.51 16.30 3.89
CA PRO A 262 -13.17 16.98 5.12
C PRO A 262 -14.38 17.73 5.67
N SER A 263 -14.43 17.85 7.00
CA SER A 263 -15.43 18.66 7.68
C SER A 263 -15.26 20.15 7.34
N PRO A 264 -16.31 20.99 7.56
CA PRO A 264 -16.20 22.44 7.36
C PRO A 264 -15.06 23.07 8.18
N GLU A 265 -14.76 22.52 9.35
CA GLU A 265 -13.67 22.96 10.21
C GLU A 265 -12.30 22.60 9.61
N GLU A 266 -12.11 21.36 9.18
CA GLU A 266 -10.86 20.88 8.57
C GLU A 266 -10.52 21.65 7.29
N ILE A 267 -11.47 21.75 6.36
CA ILE A 267 -11.24 22.51 5.11
C ILE A 267 -11.10 24.01 5.37
N GLY A 268 -11.80 24.53 6.39
CA GLY A 268 -11.68 25.92 6.82
C GLY A 268 -10.28 26.25 7.32
N GLY A 269 -9.64 25.33 8.03
CA GLY A 269 -8.23 25.43 8.43
C GLY A 269 -7.29 25.50 7.22
N ALA A 270 -7.42 24.55 6.29
CA ALA A 270 -6.64 24.52 5.05
C ALA A 270 -6.78 25.81 4.22
N VAL A 271 -8.02 26.30 4.05
CA VAL A 271 -8.31 27.55 3.33
C VAL A 271 -7.74 28.76 4.06
N SER A 272 -7.84 28.81 5.40
CA SER A 272 -7.28 29.90 6.20
C SER A 272 -5.75 29.97 6.08
N PHE A 273 -5.09 28.81 6.10
CA PHE A 273 -3.65 28.72 5.85
C PHE A 273 -3.29 29.22 4.44
N ALA A 274 -4.01 28.77 3.41
CA ALA A 274 -3.78 29.21 2.04
C ALA A 274 -3.95 30.74 1.86
N MET A 275 -4.92 31.34 2.57
CA MET A 275 -5.08 32.80 2.61
C MET A 275 -3.91 33.50 3.30
N GLN A 276 -3.42 32.96 4.43
CA GLN A 276 -2.28 33.52 5.17
C GLN A 276 -0.99 33.49 4.35
N GLN A 277 -0.80 32.46 3.53
CA GLN A 277 0.31 32.36 2.58
C GLN A 277 0.09 33.19 1.30
N ASN A 278 -1.00 33.94 1.21
CA ASN A 278 -1.36 34.76 0.05
C ASN A 278 -1.45 33.95 -1.26
N VAL A 279 -1.81 32.66 -1.15
CA VAL A 279 -1.97 31.73 -2.28
C VAL A 279 -3.35 31.88 -2.93
N ILE A 280 -4.36 32.22 -2.13
CA ILE A 280 -5.74 32.47 -2.58
C ILE A 280 -6.27 33.79 -2.01
N SER A 281 -7.15 34.45 -2.77
CA SER A 281 -7.77 35.71 -2.37
C SER A 281 -9.08 35.49 -1.60
N LYS A 282 -9.59 36.55 -0.96
CA LYS A 282 -10.91 36.51 -0.32
C LYS A 282 -12.04 36.18 -1.31
N VAL A 283 -11.94 36.63 -2.56
CA VAL A 283 -12.94 36.36 -3.60
C VAL A 283 -12.94 34.87 -3.95
N ASP A 284 -11.77 34.25 -4.01
CA ASP A 284 -11.63 32.81 -4.25
C ASP A 284 -12.31 32.02 -3.13
N VAL A 285 -12.12 32.43 -1.88
CA VAL A 285 -12.75 31.78 -0.72
C VAL A 285 -14.28 31.83 -0.77
N GLU A 286 -14.88 32.97 -1.13
CA GLU A 286 -16.34 33.06 -1.26
C GLU A 286 -16.89 32.12 -2.34
N GLY A 287 -16.15 31.97 -3.45
CA GLY A 287 -16.47 30.98 -4.50
C GLY A 287 -16.31 29.54 -4.01
N MET A 288 -15.23 29.25 -3.29
CA MET A 288 -14.95 27.93 -2.74
C MET A 288 -16.00 27.48 -1.73
N VAL A 289 -16.43 28.36 -0.82
CA VAL A 289 -17.48 28.03 0.17
C VAL A 289 -18.78 27.63 -0.53
N LYS A 290 -19.18 28.36 -1.57
CA LYS A 290 -20.38 28.01 -2.36
C LYS A 290 -20.23 26.65 -3.03
N ARG A 291 -19.07 26.36 -3.64
CA ARG A 291 -18.78 25.07 -4.27
C ARG A 291 -18.75 23.93 -3.26
N TYR A 292 -18.09 24.12 -2.11
CA TYR A 292 -18.04 23.13 -1.04
C TYR A 292 -19.45 22.76 -0.56
N ILE A 293 -20.33 23.75 -0.33
CA ILE A 293 -21.72 23.51 0.07
C ILE A 293 -22.47 22.71 -1.01
N ALA A 294 -22.29 23.06 -2.28
CA ALA A 294 -22.93 22.37 -3.39
C ALA A 294 -22.46 20.90 -3.49
N ILE A 295 -21.14 20.65 -3.45
CA ILE A 295 -20.55 19.31 -3.51
C ILE A 295 -20.95 18.49 -2.27
N ASN A 296 -20.93 19.09 -1.08
CA ASN A 296 -21.35 18.42 0.14
C ASN A 296 -22.82 18.00 0.09
N LYS A 297 -23.70 18.82 -0.50
CA LYS A 297 -25.10 18.45 -0.72
C LYS A 297 -25.21 17.34 -1.76
N ASP A 298 -24.45 17.42 -2.84
CA ASP A 298 -24.48 16.46 -3.93
C ASP A 298 -24.06 15.06 -3.47
N ARG A 299 -22.93 14.94 -2.75
CA ARG A 299 -22.44 13.65 -2.22
C ARG A 299 -23.41 13.01 -1.22
N GLN A 300 -24.19 13.82 -0.49
CA GLN A 300 -25.20 13.37 0.48
C GLN A 300 -26.53 12.99 -0.18
N THR A 301 -26.64 13.17 -1.49
CA THR A 301 -27.81 12.82 -2.27
C THR A 301 -27.58 11.47 -2.96
N PRO A 302 -28.48 10.48 -2.79
CA PRO A 302 -28.37 9.19 -3.47
C PRO A 302 -28.24 9.32 -4.99
N VAL A 303 -27.24 8.65 -5.54
CA VAL A 303 -26.96 8.54 -6.98
C VAL A 303 -27.05 7.09 -7.40
N ILE A 304 -27.65 6.85 -8.56
CA ILE A 304 -27.84 5.51 -9.12
C ILE A 304 -26.73 5.26 -10.13
N GLU A 305 -26.10 4.10 -10.01
CA GLU A 305 -25.15 3.60 -10.99
C GLU A 305 -25.83 2.51 -11.81
N PHE A 306 -25.80 2.68 -13.12
CA PHE A 306 -26.31 1.70 -14.06
C PHE A 306 -25.16 0.85 -14.61
N GLY A 307 -25.41 -0.44 -14.82
CA GLY A 307 -24.54 -1.32 -15.59
C GLY A 307 -24.68 -1.05 -17.09
N ASP A 308 -23.79 -1.67 -17.88
CA ASP A 308 -23.80 -1.54 -19.34
C ASP A 308 -25.09 -2.07 -19.99
N ASP A 309 -25.80 -2.96 -19.30
CA ASP A 309 -27.10 -3.52 -19.69
C ASP A 309 -28.29 -2.63 -19.25
N GLY A 310 -28.04 -1.48 -18.63
CA GLY A 310 -29.05 -0.59 -18.08
C GLY A 310 -29.68 -1.07 -16.78
N SER A 311 -29.19 -2.15 -16.18
CA SER A 311 -29.62 -2.60 -14.85
C SER A 311 -29.09 -1.67 -13.76
N VAL A 312 -29.82 -1.57 -12.65
CA VAL A 312 -29.32 -0.86 -11.46
C VAL A 312 -28.18 -1.69 -10.87
N LYS A 313 -26.96 -1.17 -10.96
CA LYS A 313 -25.75 -1.76 -10.38
C LYS A 313 -25.64 -1.42 -8.89
N SER A 314 -25.89 -0.16 -8.53
CA SER A 314 -25.90 0.27 -7.14
C SER A 314 -26.64 1.59 -6.95
N ILE A 315 -26.97 1.91 -5.70
CA ILE A 315 -27.39 3.27 -5.30
C ILE A 315 -26.49 3.71 -4.15
N ARG A 316 -25.79 4.84 -4.29
CA ARG A 316 -24.77 5.29 -3.34
C ARG A 316 -24.96 6.73 -2.89
N TYR A 317 -24.63 7.00 -1.63
CA TYR A 317 -24.37 8.35 -1.11
C TYR A 317 -23.37 8.30 0.04
N TYR A 318 -22.89 9.47 0.45
CA TYR A 318 -21.96 9.64 1.54
C TYR A 318 -22.59 10.40 2.71
N GLU A 319 -22.25 10.04 3.93
CA GLU A 319 -22.61 10.75 5.16
C GLU A 319 -21.37 10.99 6.03
N GLY A 320 -21.46 11.88 7.01
CA GLY A 320 -20.32 12.21 7.86
C GLY A 320 -19.19 12.93 7.13
N TYR A 321 -18.05 13.04 7.81
CA TYR A 321 -16.84 13.75 7.36
C TYR A 321 -15.62 13.08 7.97
N GLY A 322 -14.43 13.33 7.41
CA GLY A 322 -13.20 12.89 8.06
C GLY A 322 -13.08 11.37 8.12
N ALA A 323 -12.53 10.87 9.23
CA ALA A 323 -12.48 9.43 9.53
C ALA A 323 -13.86 8.79 9.72
N ASP A 324 -14.88 9.58 10.03
CA ASP A 324 -16.26 9.15 10.22
C ASP A 324 -17.10 9.29 8.94
N GLU A 325 -16.49 9.66 7.80
CA GLU A 325 -17.18 9.61 6.53
C GLU A 325 -17.58 8.16 6.22
N LYS A 326 -18.85 7.95 5.90
CA LYS A 326 -19.40 6.65 5.54
C LYS A 326 -19.97 6.69 4.14
N VAL A 327 -19.78 5.60 3.40
CA VAL A 327 -20.50 5.31 2.18
C VAL A 327 -21.68 4.40 2.52
N VAL A 328 -22.85 4.78 2.02
CA VAL A 328 -24.06 3.95 2.11
C VAL A 328 -24.37 3.46 0.71
N THR A 329 -24.45 2.14 0.53
CA THR A 329 -24.62 1.48 -0.77
C THR A 329 -25.79 0.52 -0.73
N ILE A 330 -26.75 0.66 -1.63
CA ILE A 330 -27.65 -0.44 -2.02
C ILE A 330 -26.97 -1.22 -3.13
N ASP A 331 -26.85 -2.52 -2.93
CA ASP A 331 -26.40 -3.47 -3.94
C ASP A 331 -27.49 -3.71 -5.00
N GLY A 332 -27.09 -3.67 -6.28
CA GLY A 332 -27.99 -3.80 -7.43
C GLY A 332 -28.69 -5.15 -7.53
N GLU A 333 -28.03 -6.22 -7.07
CA GLU A 333 -28.52 -7.59 -7.17
C GLU A 333 -29.48 -7.94 -6.03
N THR A 334 -29.07 -7.68 -4.80
CA THR A 334 -29.79 -8.07 -3.57
C THR A 334 -30.74 -7.00 -3.06
N ALA A 335 -30.55 -5.74 -3.47
CA ALA A 335 -31.19 -4.57 -2.86
C ALA A 335 -30.95 -4.45 -1.33
N LEU A 336 -29.92 -5.12 -0.81
CA LEU A 336 -29.44 -4.92 0.55
C LEU A 336 -28.64 -3.63 0.61
N ALA A 337 -28.86 -2.88 1.68
CA ALA A 337 -28.16 -1.64 1.93
C ALA A 337 -27.13 -1.85 3.04
N THR A 338 -25.90 -1.44 2.78
CA THR A 338 -24.81 -1.45 3.73
C THR A 338 -24.29 -0.05 3.96
N ARG A 339 -23.80 0.21 5.16
CA ARG A 339 -23.15 1.44 5.57
C ARG A 339 -21.76 1.09 6.08
N MET A 340 -20.74 1.73 5.52
CA MET A 340 -19.32 1.43 5.78
C MET A 340 -18.54 2.73 5.89
N THR A 341 -17.56 2.82 6.79
CA THR A 341 -16.65 3.96 6.81
C THR A 341 -15.76 3.99 5.57
N ALA A 342 -15.18 5.15 5.24
CA ALA A 342 -14.17 5.27 4.20
C ALA A 342 -12.98 4.33 4.46
N SER A 343 -12.58 4.16 5.72
CA SER A 343 -11.52 3.21 6.11
C SER A 343 -11.93 1.75 5.86
N ALA A 344 -13.15 1.35 6.22
CA ALA A 344 -13.66 0.00 5.96
C ALA A 344 -13.77 -0.29 4.45
N THR A 345 -14.11 0.73 3.66
CA THR A 345 -14.14 0.63 2.19
C THR A 345 -12.74 0.41 1.61
N ALA A 346 -11.73 1.14 2.12
CA ALA A 346 -10.34 0.90 1.74
C ALA A 346 -9.86 -0.51 2.15
N GLU A 347 -10.20 -0.96 3.37
CA GLU A 347 -9.89 -2.32 3.83
C GLU A 347 -10.53 -3.41 2.95
N LEU A 348 -11.73 -3.19 2.41
CA LEU A 348 -12.35 -4.14 1.46
C LEU A 348 -11.52 -4.27 0.17
N VAL A 349 -10.99 -3.16 -0.35
CA VAL A 349 -10.13 -3.16 -1.53
C VAL A 349 -8.84 -3.91 -1.24
N ASP A 350 -8.19 -3.62 -0.11
CA ASP A 350 -6.99 -4.35 0.33
C ASP A 350 -7.28 -5.86 0.43
N ARG A 351 -8.38 -6.24 1.09
CA ARG A 351 -8.75 -7.66 1.22
C ARG A 351 -8.99 -8.31 -0.13
N GLU A 352 -9.61 -7.61 -1.07
CA GLU A 352 -9.87 -8.15 -2.41
C GLU A 352 -8.57 -8.36 -3.19
N MET A 353 -7.69 -7.37 -3.21
CA MET A 353 -6.37 -7.47 -3.85
C MET A 353 -5.54 -8.60 -3.24
N LEU A 354 -5.60 -8.72 -1.91
CA LEU A 354 -4.88 -9.71 -1.14
C LEU A 354 -5.66 -11.03 -0.99
N ARG A 355 -6.76 -11.28 -1.73
CA ARG A 355 -7.62 -12.48 -1.61
C ARG A 355 -7.91 -12.93 -0.16
N GLU A 356 -7.99 -11.99 0.76
CA GLU A 356 -8.33 -12.22 2.16
C GLU A 356 -9.84 -12.42 2.31
N LYS A 357 -10.27 -13.17 3.32
CA LYS A 357 -11.71 -13.36 3.58
C LYS A 357 -12.40 -12.01 3.77
N ARG A 358 -13.53 -11.79 3.08
CA ARG A 358 -14.41 -10.64 3.27
C ARG A 358 -15.07 -10.73 4.65
N SER A 359 -14.46 -10.09 5.62
CA SER A 359 -15.05 -9.78 6.93
C SER A 359 -14.71 -8.34 7.22
N VAL A 360 -15.65 -7.43 7.01
CA VAL A 360 -15.46 -6.01 7.25
C VAL A 360 -16.61 -5.51 8.10
N ASP A 361 -16.32 -4.56 8.98
CA ASP A 361 -17.31 -3.87 9.80
C ASP A 361 -18.27 -3.09 8.89
N CYS A 362 -19.30 -3.78 8.40
CA CYS A 362 -20.40 -3.21 7.64
C CYS A 362 -21.67 -3.21 8.49
N GLU A 363 -22.35 -2.08 8.54
CA GLU A 363 -23.64 -1.98 9.19
C GLU A 363 -24.75 -2.22 8.16
N LEU A 364 -25.66 -3.15 8.45
CA LEU A 364 -26.84 -3.36 7.62
C LEU A 364 -27.86 -2.25 7.87
N VAL A 365 -28.25 -1.58 6.79
CA VAL A 365 -29.22 -0.48 6.85
C VAL A 365 -30.64 -1.04 6.86
N ALA A 366 -31.48 -0.48 7.73
CA ALA A 366 -32.84 -0.94 7.94
C ALA A 366 -33.68 -0.81 6.65
N PRO A 367 -34.58 -1.75 6.34
CA PRO A 367 -35.34 -1.76 5.08
C PRO A 367 -36.17 -0.50 4.80
N ASP A 368 -36.66 0.19 5.83
CA ASP A 368 -37.43 1.42 5.65
C ASP A 368 -36.52 2.63 5.31
N GLU A 369 -35.30 2.64 5.85
CA GLU A 369 -34.27 3.60 5.44
C GLU A 369 -33.83 3.32 3.99
N THR A 370 -33.63 2.05 3.64
CA THR A 370 -33.34 1.59 2.27
C THR A 370 -34.41 2.06 1.28
N ALA A 371 -35.69 1.88 1.61
CA ALA A 371 -36.78 2.33 0.75
C ALA A 371 -36.80 3.87 0.58
N SER A 372 -36.54 4.60 1.67
CA SER A 372 -36.42 6.06 1.62
C SER A 372 -35.25 6.52 0.76
N MET A 373 -34.14 5.77 0.76
CA MET A 373 -33.00 6.03 -0.11
C MET A 373 -33.33 5.85 -1.58
N VAL A 374 -34.05 4.78 -1.95
CA VAL A 374 -34.49 4.55 -3.34
C VAL A 374 -35.36 5.68 -3.84
N GLU A 375 -36.32 6.17 -3.05
CA GLU A 375 -37.19 7.27 -3.47
C GLU A 375 -36.40 8.58 -3.64
N ARG A 376 -35.48 8.91 -2.72
CA ARG A 376 -34.59 10.08 -2.89
C ARG A 376 -33.72 9.98 -4.14
N ALA A 377 -33.28 8.77 -4.50
CA ALA A 377 -32.50 8.56 -5.72
C ALA A 377 -33.35 8.81 -6.98
N CYS A 378 -34.62 8.40 -6.96
CA CYS A 378 -35.57 8.64 -8.03
C CYS A 378 -35.85 10.13 -8.28
N ASP A 379 -35.72 11.00 -7.28
CA ASP A 379 -35.94 12.45 -7.43
C ASP A 379 -34.94 13.12 -8.40
N ARG A 380 -33.81 12.46 -8.71
CA ARG A 380 -32.81 12.94 -9.69
C ARG A 380 -33.06 12.47 -11.12
N LEU A 381 -34.00 11.55 -11.31
CA LEU A 381 -34.29 10.97 -12.61
C LEU A 381 -35.48 11.65 -13.28
N ASP A 382 -35.58 11.49 -14.59
CA ASP A 382 -36.83 11.75 -15.27
C ASP A 382 -37.90 10.71 -14.89
N HIS A 383 -39.12 10.93 -15.36
CA HIS A 383 -40.23 10.05 -15.02
C HIS A 383 -39.99 8.58 -15.43
N GLU A 384 -39.35 8.35 -16.57
CA GLU A 384 -39.07 7.00 -17.09
C GLU A 384 -38.01 6.28 -16.27
N GLY A 385 -36.90 6.96 -15.95
CA GLY A 385 -35.84 6.44 -15.09
C GLY A 385 -36.34 6.16 -13.68
N ALA A 386 -37.08 7.09 -13.06
CA ALA A 386 -37.66 6.89 -11.75
C ALA A 386 -38.64 5.69 -11.72
N TRP A 387 -39.41 5.50 -12.78
CA TRP A 387 -40.30 4.35 -12.91
C TRP A 387 -39.53 3.02 -13.03
N ALA A 388 -38.45 3.00 -13.83
CA ALA A 388 -37.61 1.82 -14.00
C ALA A 388 -36.98 1.36 -12.67
N VAL A 389 -36.46 2.31 -11.87
CA VAL A 389 -35.87 2.02 -10.56
C VAL A 389 -36.91 1.50 -9.57
N ARG A 390 -38.10 2.12 -9.50
CA ARG A 390 -39.20 1.62 -8.65
C ARG A 390 -39.63 0.21 -9.05
N ARG A 391 -39.68 -0.08 -10.36
CA ARG A 391 -40.00 -1.42 -10.87
C ARG A 391 -38.92 -2.45 -10.52
N TRP A 392 -37.65 -2.06 -10.53
CA TRP A 392 -36.54 -2.89 -10.08
C TRP A 392 -36.59 -3.17 -8.57
N TYR A 393 -36.84 -2.16 -7.75
CA TYR A 393 -36.84 -2.29 -6.29
C TYR A 393 -38.07 -3.02 -5.74
N GLY A 394 -39.24 -2.82 -6.36
CA GLY A 394 -40.53 -3.35 -5.88
C GLY A 394 -40.52 -4.84 -5.51
N PRO A 395 -40.10 -5.74 -6.42
CA PRO A 395 -39.98 -7.18 -6.12
C PRO A 395 -38.89 -7.52 -5.11
N LYS A 396 -37.81 -6.73 -5.06
CA LYS A 396 -36.64 -6.98 -4.20
C LYS A 396 -36.85 -6.52 -2.76
N ARG A 397 -37.77 -5.58 -2.52
CA ARG A 397 -38.03 -5.00 -1.19
C ARG A 397 -38.35 -6.05 -0.13
N GLU A 398 -39.19 -7.03 -0.42
CA GLU A 398 -39.54 -8.09 0.54
C GLU A 398 -38.42 -9.12 0.68
N ALA A 399 -37.70 -9.43 -0.40
CA ALA A 399 -36.53 -10.31 -0.36
C ALA A 399 -35.39 -9.72 0.47
N SER A 400 -35.09 -8.43 0.31
CA SER A 400 -34.05 -7.75 1.07
C SER A 400 -34.43 -7.57 2.55
N ARG A 401 -35.72 -7.39 2.87
CA ARG A 401 -36.23 -7.45 4.25
C ARG A 401 -35.97 -8.80 4.92
N ALA A 402 -36.24 -9.90 4.21
CA ALA A 402 -36.00 -11.24 4.72
C ALA A 402 -34.51 -11.51 4.92
N LEU A 403 -33.66 -11.11 3.97
CA LEU A 403 -32.20 -11.21 4.08
C LEU A 403 -31.65 -10.39 5.24
N TRP A 404 -32.10 -9.13 5.39
CA TRP A 404 -31.71 -8.27 6.51
C TRP A 404 -32.02 -8.93 7.86
N ALA A 405 -33.19 -9.56 8.01
CA ALA A 405 -33.59 -10.23 9.25
C ALA A 405 -32.81 -11.52 9.56
N LEU A 406 -32.19 -12.15 8.56
CA LEU A 406 -31.34 -13.35 8.74
C LEU A 406 -29.92 -13.01 9.19
N GLU A 407 -29.48 -11.78 8.92
CA GLU A 407 -28.14 -11.28 9.20
C GLU A 407 -28.07 -10.39 10.47
N GLN A 408 -29.21 -10.23 11.18
CA GLN A 408 -29.31 -9.68 12.54
C GLN A 408 -29.13 -10.80 13.56
#